data_AF-A0AAX2I6Y3-F1
#
_entry.id   AF-A0AAX2I6Y3-F1
#
_cell.length_a   1.000
_cell.length_b   1.000
_cell.length_c   1.000
_cell.angle_alpha   90.00
_cell.angle_beta   90.00
_cell.angle_gamma   90.00
#
_symmetry.space_group_name_H-M   'P 1'
#
loop_
_entity.id
_entity.type
_entity.pdbx_description
1 polymer ?
#
loop_
_entity_poly.entity_id
_entity_poly.type
_entity_poly.pdbx_seq_one_letter_code
_entity_poly.pdbx_strand_id
1 'polypeptide(L)'
;MLSACQRPLVRTHQKTRRQIQSSVFPYPGGPLIDKYAQEGNPKAFTFSKPNIPGLNFSFSGLKTGILYFVQKNTEENPNFITEHLADICASVQHTIVEILMSKLKKAVKETGIKQVAIGGGVSANSGIRNALTALGQQYSWQTFVPKFQYCTDNAAMIGIVGYHKFLEGNFVAQEVTAQARLSFN
;
A
#
# COMPACT_ATOMS: atom_id res chain seq x y z
N MET A 1 -5.70 -7.28 14.21
CA MET A 1 -5.58 -5.79 14.34
C MET A 1 -4.79 -5.10 13.20
N LEU A 2 -4.87 -5.59 11.95
CA LEU A 2 -4.38 -4.89 10.74
C LEU A 2 -5.50 -4.27 9.87
N SER A 3 -6.75 -4.35 10.33
CA SER A 3 -7.93 -3.81 9.63
C SER A 3 -7.93 -2.28 9.53
N ALA A 4 -7.21 -1.58 10.41
CA ALA A 4 -7.08 -0.12 10.40
C ALA A 4 -6.14 0.41 9.29
N CYS A 5 -5.18 -0.39 8.82
CA CYS A 5 -4.22 0.04 7.79
C CYS A 5 -4.75 -0.15 6.35
N GLN A 6 -5.77 -0.99 6.13
CA GLN A 6 -6.22 -1.34 4.78
C GLN A 6 -7.18 -0.31 4.15
N ARG A 7 -7.99 0.38 4.95
CA ARG A 7 -9.03 1.30 4.42
C ARG A 7 -8.46 2.54 3.71
N PRO A 8 -7.37 3.19 4.18
CA PRO A 8 -6.81 4.35 3.49
C PRO A 8 -6.11 3.98 2.18
N LEU A 9 -5.43 2.83 2.11
CA LEU A 9 -4.70 2.40 0.91
C LEU A 9 -5.64 2.01 -0.23
N VAL A 10 -6.71 1.25 0.07
CA VAL A 10 -7.68 0.78 -0.94
C VAL A 10 -8.58 1.93 -1.42
N ARG A 11 -9.00 2.85 -0.54
CA ARG A 11 -9.78 4.03 -0.94
C ARG A 11 -8.96 5.06 -1.71
N THR A 12 -7.67 5.22 -1.41
CA THR A 12 -6.79 6.08 -2.23
C THR A 12 -6.61 5.47 -3.61
N HIS A 13 -6.48 4.14 -3.73
CA HIS A 13 -6.44 3.47 -5.03
C HIS A 13 -7.74 3.60 -5.84
N GLN A 14 -8.91 3.48 -5.20
CA GLN A 14 -10.20 3.50 -5.92
C GLN A 14 -10.76 4.89 -6.21
N LYS A 15 -10.56 5.92 -5.36
CA LYS A 15 -11.02 7.30 -5.67
C LYS A 15 -10.06 8.08 -6.58
N THR A 16 -8.87 7.54 -6.83
CA THR A 16 -7.90 8.04 -7.81
C THR A 16 -8.23 7.62 -9.25
N ARG A 17 -9.33 6.89 -9.45
CA ARG A 17 -9.84 6.32 -10.73
C ARG A 17 -10.15 7.28 -11.89
N ARG A 18 -9.87 8.59 -11.83
CA ARG A 18 -10.21 9.52 -12.93
C ARG A 18 -9.25 10.69 -13.16
N GLN A 19 -8.24 10.93 -12.32
CA GLN A 19 -7.48 12.20 -12.37
C GLN A 19 -5.96 12.08 -12.61
N ILE A 20 -5.37 10.88 -12.51
CA ILE A 20 -3.98 10.61 -12.97
C ILE A 20 -4.03 9.44 -13.94
N GLN A 21 -4.93 9.51 -14.92
CA GLN A 21 -5.24 8.36 -15.77
C GLN A 21 -4.98 8.61 -17.25
N SER A 22 -4.23 9.65 -17.62
CA SER A 22 -4.08 9.98 -19.05
C SER A 22 -2.67 10.30 -19.53
N SER A 23 -1.58 10.14 -18.75
CA SER A 23 -0.25 10.50 -19.28
C SER A 23 0.92 9.57 -19.00
N VAL A 24 0.87 8.63 -18.02
CA VAL A 24 2.10 7.90 -17.62
C VAL A 24 1.99 6.37 -17.61
N PHE A 25 0.90 5.76 -17.09
CA PHE A 25 0.79 4.30 -17.02
C PHE A 25 -0.62 3.78 -17.30
N PRO A 26 -0.76 2.60 -17.96
CA PRO A 26 -2.02 1.89 -18.05
C PRO A 26 -2.44 1.34 -16.67
N TYR A 27 -3.74 1.19 -16.47
CA TYR A 27 -4.29 0.62 -15.24
C TYR A 27 -4.25 -0.92 -15.29
N PRO A 28 -3.82 -1.61 -14.21
CA PRO A 28 -3.40 -1.09 -12.90
C PRO A 28 -1.92 -0.67 -12.83
N GLY A 29 -1.65 0.52 -12.30
CA GLY A 29 -0.29 1.09 -12.27
C GLY A 29 0.64 0.57 -11.16
N GLY A 30 0.12 -0.11 -10.14
CA GLY A 30 0.93 -0.58 -8.99
C GLY A 30 2.09 -1.52 -9.40
N PRO A 31 1.83 -2.60 -10.15
CA PRO A 31 2.87 -3.50 -10.65
C PRO A 31 3.90 -2.81 -11.56
N LEU A 32 3.48 -1.81 -12.35
CA LEU A 32 4.39 -1.07 -13.23
C LEU A 32 5.32 -0.16 -12.44
N ILE A 33 4.78 0.58 -11.47
CA ILE A 33 5.60 1.38 -10.55
C ILE A 33 6.59 0.48 -9.82
N ASP A 34 6.17 -0.71 -9.37
CA ASP A 34 7.06 -1.66 -8.70
C ASP A 34 8.18 -2.16 -9.62
N LYS A 35 7.86 -2.46 -10.87
CA LYS A 35 8.83 -2.88 -11.88
C LYS A 35 9.87 -1.79 -12.15
N TYR A 36 9.43 -0.59 -12.55
CA TYR A 36 10.36 0.49 -12.93
C TYR A 36 11.14 1.06 -11.74
N ALA A 37 10.57 1.02 -10.52
CA ALA A 37 11.27 1.45 -9.32
C ALA A 37 12.54 0.64 -9.02
N GLN A 38 12.65 -0.60 -9.51
CA GLN A 38 13.84 -1.44 -9.32
C GLN A 38 15.05 -0.94 -10.11
N GLU A 39 14.82 -0.16 -11.17
CA GLU A 39 15.85 0.34 -12.08
C GLU A 39 16.21 1.81 -11.80
N GLY A 40 15.47 2.48 -10.90
CA GLY A 40 15.61 3.91 -10.62
C GLY A 40 16.31 4.23 -9.31
N ASN A 41 16.73 5.48 -9.19
CA ASN A 41 17.25 6.05 -7.94
C ASN A 41 16.09 6.51 -7.05
N PRO A 42 15.86 5.89 -5.88
CA PRO A 42 14.75 6.27 -4.97
C PRO A 42 14.89 7.68 -4.40
N LYS A 43 16.07 8.30 -4.49
CA LYS A 43 16.36 9.65 -3.99
C LYS A 43 16.48 10.71 -5.08
N ALA A 44 16.18 10.38 -6.34
CA ALA A 44 16.26 11.33 -7.45
C ALA A 44 15.30 12.52 -7.25
N PHE A 45 14.09 12.24 -6.77
CA PHE A 45 13.07 13.25 -6.51
C PHE A 45 12.50 13.11 -5.10
N THR A 46 12.18 14.24 -4.48
CA THR A 46 11.61 14.28 -3.13
C THR A 46 10.16 14.72 -3.20
N PHE A 47 9.28 13.95 -2.56
CA PHE A 47 7.87 14.28 -2.42
C PHE A 47 7.49 14.55 -0.96
N SER A 48 6.52 15.43 -0.77
CA SER A 48 6.08 15.80 0.58
C SER A 48 5.35 14.64 1.25
N LYS A 49 5.70 14.40 2.52
CA LYS A 49 5.04 13.42 3.39
C LYS A 49 3.95 14.12 4.18
N PRO A 50 2.72 13.60 4.22
CA PRO A 50 1.65 14.24 4.94
C PRO A 50 1.83 14.07 6.45
N ASN A 51 1.72 15.18 7.19
CA ASN A 51 1.77 15.16 8.64
C ASN A 51 0.37 14.92 9.23
N ILE A 52 -0.02 13.65 9.35
CA ILE A 52 -1.32 13.24 9.92
C ILE A 52 -1.11 12.74 11.35
N PRO A 53 -1.91 13.20 12.34
CA PRO A 53 -1.79 12.73 13.71
C PRO A 53 -2.13 11.24 13.88
N GLY A 54 -1.66 10.66 14.99
CA GLY A 54 -1.93 9.25 15.33
C GLY A 54 -1.41 8.26 14.28
N LEU A 55 -2.19 7.22 14.02
CA LEU A 55 -1.91 6.11 13.10
C LEU A 55 -2.65 6.22 11.76
N ASN A 56 -3.34 7.35 11.51
CA ASN A 56 -4.07 7.59 10.27
C ASN A 56 -3.12 7.93 9.10
N PHE A 57 -3.60 7.68 7.89
CA PHE A 57 -2.91 7.96 6.63
C PHE A 57 -3.68 8.95 5.77
N SER A 58 -2.94 9.72 4.96
CA SER A 58 -3.47 10.48 3.83
C SER A 58 -2.49 10.34 2.67
N PHE A 59 -3.00 10.24 1.44
CA PHE A 59 -2.18 10.15 0.23
C PHE A 59 -2.66 11.10 -0.87
N SER A 60 -3.73 11.87 -0.64
CA SER A 60 -4.26 12.82 -1.61
C SER A 60 -3.27 13.94 -1.93
N GLY A 61 -2.59 14.49 -0.91
CA GLY A 61 -1.56 15.51 -1.09
C GLY A 61 -0.37 14.99 -1.89
N LEU A 62 0.11 13.77 -1.58
CA LEU A 62 1.18 13.11 -2.31
C LEU A 62 0.81 12.93 -3.79
N LYS A 63 -0.41 12.43 -4.04
CA LYS A 63 -0.95 12.25 -5.39
C LYS A 63 -0.92 13.54 -6.20
N THR A 64 -1.46 14.62 -5.64
CA THR A 64 -1.51 15.93 -6.32
C THR A 64 -0.10 16.50 -6.52
N GLY A 65 0.79 16.34 -5.53
CA GLY A 65 2.19 16.77 -5.65
C GLY A 65 2.94 16.06 -6.77
N ILE A 66 2.76 14.73 -6.91
CA ILE A 66 3.35 13.96 -8.01
C ILE A 66 2.82 14.44 -9.37
N LEU A 67 1.50 14.66 -9.47
CA LEU A 67 0.88 15.15 -10.71
C LEU A 67 1.48 16.49 -11.14
N TYR A 68 1.56 17.47 -10.24
CA TYR A 68 2.11 18.79 -10.54
C TYR A 68 3.61 18.75 -10.82
N PHE A 69 4.34 17.89 -10.12
CA PHE A 69 5.75 17.65 -10.41
C PHE A 69 5.94 17.16 -11.86
N VAL A 70 5.19 16.13 -12.27
CA VAL A 70 5.28 15.60 -13.64
C VAL A 70 4.86 16.64 -14.68
N GLN A 71 3.74 17.34 -14.47
CA GLN A 71 3.24 18.35 -15.40
C GLN A 71 4.27 19.47 -15.62
N LYS A 72 4.77 20.07 -14.54
CA LYS A 72 5.75 21.15 -14.61
C LYS A 72 7.02 20.73 -15.37
N ASN A 73 7.58 19.57 -15.06
CA ASN A 73 8.80 19.13 -15.72
C ASN A 73 8.56 18.70 -17.18
N THR A 74 7.34 18.25 -17.52
CA THR A 74 6.98 17.92 -18.91
C THR A 74 6.75 19.17 -19.76
N GLU A 75 6.25 20.25 -19.16
CA GLU A 75 6.16 21.56 -19.81
C GLU A 75 7.54 22.12 -20.16
N GLU A 76 8.53 21.93 -19.27
CA GLU A 76 9.92 22.33 -19.50
C GLU A 76 10.67 21.39 -20.47
N ASN A 77 10.43 20.08 -20.37
CA ASN A 77 11.01 19.06 -21.24
C ASN A 77 9.94 18.00 -21.64
N PRO A 78 9.46 17.99 -22.90
CA PRO A 78 8.46 17.03 -23.35
C PRO A 78 8.84 15.54 -23.18
N ASN A 79 10.15 15.22 -23.12
CA ASN A 79 10.66 13.86 -22.96
C ASN A 79 10.91 13.47 -21.50
N PHE A 80 10.68 14.37 -20.54
CA PHE A 80 11.03 14.21 -19.13
C PHE A 80 10.55 12.88 -18.52
N ILE A 81 9.31 12.50 -18.82
CA ILE A 81 8.71 11.27 -18.28
C ILE A 81 9.47 10.03 -18.77
N THR A 82 9.81 9.99 -20.05
CA THR A 82 10.51 8.85 -20.65
C THR A 82 11.95 8.77 -20.14
N GLU A 83 12.62 9.91 -20.02
CA GLU A 83 14.00 10.01 -19.53
C GLU A 83 14.14 9.64 -18.05
N HIS A 84 13.13 9.95 -17.24
CA HIS A 84 13.19 9.78 -15.78
C HIS A 84 12.17 8.76 -15.23
N LEU A 85 11.60 7.90 -16.07
CA LEU A 85 10.51 7.00 -15.69
C LEU A 85 10.84 6.15 -14.45
N ALA A 86 12.03 5.54 -14.45
CA ALA A 86 12.51 4.68 -13.39
C ALA A 86 12.71 5.46 -12.08
N ASP A 87 13.35 6.63 -12.16
CA ASP A 87 13.61 7.52 -11.02
C ASP A 87 12.31 8.06 -10.41
N ILE A 88 11.34 8.47 -11.24
CA ILE A 88 10.02 8.89 -10.78
C ILE A 88 9.34 7.74 -10.03
N CYS A 89 9.35 6.53 -10.59
CA CYS A 89 8.75 5.36 -9.95
C CYS A 89 9.45 5.00 -8.63
N ALA A 90 10.78 5.02 -8.61
CA ALA A 90 11.58 4.73 -7.44
C ALA A 90 11.33 5.74 -6.31
N SER A 91 11.34 7.04 -6.61
CA SER A 91 11.09 8.11 -5.64
C SER A 91 9.65 8.12 -5.12
N VAL A 92 8.65 7.82 -5.97
CA VAL A 92 7.26 7.66 -5.54
C VAL A 92 7.12 6.45 -4.62
N GLN A 93 7.64 5.29 -5.03
CA GLN A 93 7.60 4.08 -4.22
C GLN A 93 8.28 4.30 -2.86
N HIS A 94 9.48 4.89 -2.87
CA HIS A 94 10.24 5.20 -1.66
C HIS A 94 9.42 6.05 -0.69
N THR A 95 8.81 7.14 -1.18
CA THR A 95 7.98 8.02 -0.35
C THR A 95 6.80 7.28 0.27
N ILE A 96 6.10 6.45 -0.51
CA ILE A 96 4.95 5.66 -0.02
C ILE A 96 5.41 4.66 1.05
N VAL A 97 6.50 3.93 0.80
CA VAL A 97 7.08 2.97 1.74
C VAL A 97 7.46 3.65 3.04
N GLU A 98 8.13 4.80 2.99
CA GLU A 98 8.51 5.55 4.19
C GLU A 98 7.31 6.01 5.02
N ILE A 99 6.24 6.49 4.38
CA ILE A 99 4.99 6.87 5.07
C ILE A 99 4.40 5.66 5.80
N LEU A 100 4.33 4.50 5.14
CA LEU A 100 3.80 3.26 5.70
C LEU A 100 4.64 2.77 6.87
N MET A 101 5.95 2.69 6.68
CA MET A 101 6.89 2.18 7.67
C MET A 101 7.00 3.10 8.89
N SER A 102 6.89 4.41 8.71
CA SER A 102 6.86 5.38 9.81
C SER A 102 5.66 5.13 10.73
N LYS A 103 4.46 4.95 10.15
CA LYS A 103 3.23 4.66 10.89
C LYS A 103 3.25 3.27 11.52
N LEU A 104 3.82 2.27 10.84
CA LEU A 104 4.01 0.94 11.41
C LEU A 104 4.91 0.97 12.65
N LYS A 105 6.07 1.62 12.58
CA LYS A 105 6.97 1.80 13.73
C LYS A 105 6.26 2.46 14.90
N LYS A 106 5.46 3.50 14.63
CA LYS A 106 4.66 4.18 15.65
C LYS A 106 3.64 3.24 16.29
N ALA A 107 2.89 2.48 15.50
CA ALA A 107 1.90 1.51 15.99
C ALA A 107 2.55 0.42 16.87
N VAL A 108 3.68 -0.12 16.42
CA VAL A 108 4.44 -1.13 17.20
C VAL A 108 4.92 -0.54 18.53
N LYS A 109 5.44 0.69 18.52
CA LYS A 109 5.87 1.38 19.74
C LYS A 109 4.71 1.64 20.71
N GLU A 110 3.55 2.04 20.21
CA GLU A 110 2.36 2.34 21.03
C GLU A 110 1.71 1.09 21.64
N THR A 111 1.75 -0.04 20.92
CA THR A 111 1.05 -1.28 21.33
C THR A 111 1.96 -2.32 21.99
N GLY A 112 3.28 -2.22 21.80
CA GLY A 112 4.25 -3.20 22.32
C GLY A 112 4.26 -4.54 21.58
N ILE A 113 3.52 -4.68 20.47
CA ILE A 113 3.50 -5.93 19.69
C ILE A 113 4.88 -6.24 19.11
N LYS A 114 5.19 -7.53 18.97
CA LYS A 114 6.41 -8.00 18.29
C LYS A 114 6.13 -8.78 17.01
N GLN A 115 4.85 -9.01 16.71
CA GLN A 115 4.39 -9.75 15.55
C GLN A 115 3.70 -8.79 14.59
N VAL A 116 4.18 -8.73 13.35
CA VAL A 116 3.66 -7.81 12.33
C VAL A 116 3.36 -8.59 11.05
N ALA A 117 2.10 -8.56 10.62
CA ALA A 117 1.71 -9.11 9.32
C ALA A 117 1.41 -7.99 8.32
N ILE A 118 1.52 -8.26 7.03
CA ILE A 118 0.97 -7.40 5.96
C ILE A 118 0.02 -8.20 5.08
N GLY A 119 -0.96 -7.51 4.48
CA GLY A 119 -1.93 -8.14 3.59
C GLY A 119 -2.66 -7.12 2.71
N GLY A 120 -3.41 -7.61 1.73
CA GLY A 120 -4.05 -6.79 0.68
C GLY A 120 -3.16 -6.57 -0.53
N GLY A 121 -3.72 -6.18 -1.68
CA GLY A 121 -3.01 -6.20 -2.96
C GLY A 121 -1.71 -5.38 -3.00
N VAL A 122 -1.65 -4.26 -2.26
CA VAL A 122 -0.44 -3.42 -2.19
C VAL A 122 0.70 -4.10 -1.44
N SER A 123 0.43 -5.10 -0.59
CA SER A 123 1.47 -5.94 0.03
C SER A 123 2.23 -6.80 -0.97
N ALA A 124 1.80 -6.88 -2.24
CA ALA A 124 2.58 -7.46 -3.33
C ALA A 124 3.73 -6.55 -3.81
N ASN A 125 3.79 -5.28 -3.41
CA ASN A 125 4.88 -4.40 -3.81
C ASN A 125 6.21 -4.83 -3.17
N SER A 126 7.26 -4.98 -3.98
CA SER A 126 8.58 -5.44 -3.56
C SER A 126 9.23 -4.51 -2.52
N GLY A 127 9.15 -3.18 -2.72
CA GLY A 127 9.66 -2.19 -1.77
C GLY A 127 9.04 -2.28 -0.38
N ILE A 128 7.72 -2.50 -0.29
CA ILE A 128 7.03 -2.67 1.00
C ILE A 128 7.51 -3.94 1.72
N ARG A 129 7.63 -5.06 0.99
CA ARG A 129 8.10 -6.34 1.55
C ARG A 129 9.52 -6.24 2.09
N ASN A 130 10.40 -5.64 1.30
CA ASN A 130 11.80 -5.45 1.66
C ASN A 130 11.93 -4.56 2.90
N ALA A 131 11.20 -3.44 2.94
CA ALA A 131 11.23 -2.53 4.07
C ALA A 131 10.67 -3.17 5.36
N LEU A 132 9.57 -3.94 5.27
CA LEU A 132 9.06 -4.67 6.43
C LEU A 132 10.06 -5.70 6.93
N THR A 133 10.69 -6.45 6.04
CA THR A 133 11.68 -7.48 6.39
C THR A 133 12.88 -6.85 7.08
N ALA A 134 13.40 -5.75 6.53
CA ALA A 134 14.53 -5.00 7.10
C ALA A 134 14.20 -4.45 8.50
N LEU A 135 13.00 -3.87 8.68
CA LEU A 135 12.56 -3.42 10.00
C LEU A 135 12.36 -4.57 10.98
N GLY A 136 11.84 -5.71 10.50
CA GLY A 136 11.70 -6.92 11.31
C GLY A 136 13.04 -7.39 11.86
N GLN A 137 14.09 -7.38 11.04
CA GLN A 137 15.45 -7.68 11.48
C GLN A 137 15.99 -6.62 12.44
N GLN A 138 15.85 -5.33 12.09
CA GLN A 138 16.38 -4.22 12.88
C GLN A 138 15.77 -4.13 14.29
N TYR A 139 14.47 -4.40 14.42
CA TYR A 139 13.72 -4.25 15.67
C TYR A 139 13.31 -5.59 16.30
N SER A 140 13.83 -6.71 15.79
CA SER A 140 13.51 -8.06 16.24
C SER A 140 12.01 -8.36 16.26
N TRP A 141 11.29 -7.92 15.21
CA TRP A 141 9.89 -8.29 14.99
C TRP A 141 9.80 -9.58 14.19
N GLN A 142 8.86 -10.44 14.58
CA GLN A 142 8.43 -11.54 13.73
C GLN A 142 7.51 -10.98 12.65
N THR A 143 7.95 -11.06 11.39
CA THR A 143 7.20 -10.52 10.25
C THR A 143 6.51 -11.63 9.46
N PHE A 144 5.27 -11.40 9.05
CA PHE A 144 4.46 -12.34 8.28
C PHE A 144 4.08 -11.71 6.95
N VAL A 145 4.70 -12.21 5.87
CA VAL A 145 4.45 -11.75 4.51
C VAL A 145 3.82 -12.89 3.71
N PRO A 146 2.56 -12.76 3.26
CA PRO A 146 1.92 -13.82 2.48
C PRO A 146 2.58 -13.99 1.10
N LYS A 147 2.49 -15.21 0.55
CA LYS A 147 2.82 -15.48 -0.86
C LYS A 147 1.99 -14.57 -1.77
N PHE A 148 2.56 -14.14 -2.90
CA PHE A 148 1.91 -13.18 -3.81
C PHE A 148 0.47 -13.58 -4.21
N GLN A 149 0.25 -14.86 -4.51
CA GLN A 149 -1.07 -15.41 -4.87
C GLN A 149 -2.14 -15.25 -3.77
N TYR A 150 -1.73 -14.95 -2.53
CA TYR A 150 -2.61 -14.73 -1.39
C TYR A 150 -2.72 -13.25 -0.98
N CYS A 151 -2.04 -12.33 -1.67
CA CYS A 151 -2.09 -10.89 -1.36
C CYS A 151 -3.33 -10.21 -1.93
N THR A 152 -3.77 -10.62 -3.12
CA THR A 152 -4.97 -10.11 -3.78
C THR A 152 -6.19 -10.92 -3.39
N ASP A 153 -7.39 -10.39 -3.65
CA ASP A 153 -8.64 -11.08 -3.31
C ASP A 153 -8.69 -12.46 -3.95
N ASN A 154 -8.90 -13.49 -3.12
CA ASN A 154 -8.92 -14.89 -3.54
C ASN A 154 -9.86 -15.71 -2.65
N ALA A 155 -10.41 -16.82 -3.16
CA ALA A 155 -11.33 -17.65 -2.39
C ALA A 155 -10.64 -18.42 -1.23
N ALA A 156 -9.32 -18.65 -1.30
CA ALA A 156 -8.61 -19.37 -0.23
C ALA A 156 -8.62 -18.57 1.09
N MET A 157 -8.51 -17.24 1.05
CA MET A 157 -8.63 -16.40 2.23
C MET A 157 -10.03 -16.45 2.87
N ILE A 158 -11.08 -16.65 2.06
CA ILE A 158 -12.45 -16.82 2.55
C ILE A 158 -12.62 -18.22 3.14
N GLY A 159 -12.08 -19.24 2.48
CA GLY A 159 -12.11 -20.63 2.95
C GLY A 159 -11.47 -20.81 4.32
N ILE A 160 -10.28 -20.23 4.55
CA ILE A 160 -9.61 -20.34 5.86
C ILE A 160 -10.37 -19.61 6.97
N VAL A 161 -10.97 -18.46 6.68
CA VAL A 161 -11.84 -17.75 7.65
C VAL A 161 -13.08 -18.58 7.96
N GLY A 162 -13.72 -19.18 6.94
CA GLY A 162 -14.85 -20.08 7.12
C GLY A 162 -14.50 -21.32 7.94
N TYR A 163 -13.32 -21.91 7.72
CA TYR A 163 -12.82 -23.04 8.49
C TYR A 163 -12.64 -22.69 9.98
N HIS A 164 -12.01 -21.55 10.30
CA HIS A 164 -11.87 -21.12 11.70
C HIS A 164 -13.23 -20.84 12.35
N LYS A 165 -14.15 -20.19 11.64
CA LYS A 165 -15.53 -19.98 12.14
C LYS A 165 -16.26 -21.30 12.40
N PHE A 166 -16.07 -22.29 11.53
CA PHE A 166 -16.64 -23.63 11.72
C PHE A 166 -16.10 -24.29 13.00
N LEU A 167 -14.78 -24.25 13.22
CA LEU A 167 -14.16 -24.80 14.45
C LEU A 167 -14.66 -24.10 15.73
N GLU A 168 -14.96 -22.81 15.65
CA GLU A 168 -15.52 -22.02 16.75
C GLU A 168 -17.04 -22.20 16.93
N GLY A 169 -17.70 -22.99 16.07
CA GLY A 169 -19.16 -23.15 16.07
C GLY A 169 -19.93 -21.89 15.66
N ASN A 170 -19.28 -20.94 14.98
CA ASN A 170 -19.85 -19.67 14.56
C ASN A 170 -20.59 -19.80 13.22
N PHE A 171 -21.81 -20.33 13.29
CA PHE A 171 -22.70 -20.52 12.14
C PHE A 171 -23.64 -19.33 11.95
N VAL A 172 -24.18 -19.20 10.74
CA VAL A 172 -25.22 -18.23 10.41
C VAL A 172 -26.43 -18.94 9.81
N ALA A 173 -27.62 -18.37 10.02
CA ALA A 173 -28.86 -18.86 9.44
C ALA A 173 -29.00 -18.47 7.95
N GLN A 174 -29.96 -19.06 7.26
CA GLN A 174 -30.10 -18.91 5.80
C GLN A 174 -30.58 -17.52 5.36
N GLU A 175 -31.09 -16.71 6.30
CA GLU A 175 -31.61 -15.37 6.01
C GLU A 175 -30.51 -14.30 5.95
N VAL A 176 -29.24 -14.69 6.14
CA VAL A 176 -28.11 -13.74 6.09
C VAL A 176 -28.01 -13.11 4.69
N THR A 177 -27.86 -11.79 4.66
CA THR A 177 -27.77 -11.01 3.41
C THR A 177 -26.40 -10.39 3.24
N ALA A 178 -26.04 -10.09 2.00
CA ALA A 178 -24.80 -9.41 1.69
C ALA A 178 -24.81 -7.97 2.25
N GLN A 179 -23.75 -7.61 2.97
CA GLN A 179 -23.55 -6.25 3.47
C GLN A 179 -22.43 -5.55 2.70
N ALA A 180 -22.77 -4.50 1.95
CA ALA A 180 -21.79 -3.72 1.21
C ALA A 180 -20.80 -2.95 2.12
N ARG A 181 -21.15 -2.73 3.39
CA ARG A 181 -20.33 -2.04 4.40
C ARG A 181 -20.34 -2.83 5.70
N LEU A 182 -19.46 -3.84 5.78
CA LEU A 182 -19.25 -4.57 7.01
C LEU A 182 -18.28 -3.79 7.92
N SER A 183 -18.70 -3.55 9.16
CA SER A 183 -17.82 -2.98 10.20
C SER A 183 -16.97 -4.08 10.83
N PHE A 184 -15.67 -3.85 10.93
CA PHE A 184 -14.78 -4.65 11.76
C PHE A 184 -14.66 -3.92 13.11
N ASN A 185 -15.10 -4.57 14.18
CA ASN A 185 -14.90 -4.13 15.55
C ASN A 185 -13.58 -4.67 16.09
#